data_AF-A0A2V8RPD3-F1
#
_entry.id   AF-A0A2V8RPD3-F1
#
_cell.length_a   1.000
_cell.length_b   1.000
_cell.length_c   1.000
_cell.angle_alpha   90.00
_cell.angle_beta   90.00
_cell.angle_gamma   90.00
#
_symmetry.space_group_name_H-M   'P 1'
#
loop_
_entity.id
_entity.type
_entity.pdbx_description
1 polymer ?
#
loop_
_entity_poly.entity_id
_entity_poly.type
_entity_poly.pdbx_seq_one_letter_code
_entity_poly.pdbx_strand_id
1 'polypeptide(L)'
;MRVFYPMIVLVALALVQSLQLWQMDWAGDRVWYAISADPFESRRFALKTAALILAGIMLVRYTANRRRLSVLVHAIIGVALASALFGIARQGMQHAPGFGLPLLRPGIGYGQFINKNHFAYLMEMAMGLVAGVAIMRREKRERLLIYLAAFLLMWVALVLSNSRGGLLAMVAQVVCAPAIFLDSRPRGAAEAKSWTRSVAVRAAMIGAMLIVVAAGVVWLGGDQLATGASCTKARAAATSGDLPG
;
A
#
# COMPACT_ATOMS: atom_id res chain seq x y z
N MET A 1 18.07 9.35 -15.45
CA MET A 1 17.07 10.24 -16.09
C MET A 1 16.23 9.55 -17.16
N ARG A 2 16.75 8.57 -17.92
CA ARG A 2 16.00 7.86 -18.97
C ARG A 2 14.68 7.21 -18.52
N VAL A 3 14.58 6.82 -17.25
CA VAL A 3 13.38 6.19 -16.65
C VAL A 3 12.16 7.14 -16.60
N PHE A 4 12.36 8.46 -16.60
CA PHE A 4 11.26 9.42 -16.46
C PHE A 4 10.64 9.86 -17.78
N TYR A 5 11.29 9.61 -18.92
CA TYR A 5 10.76 10.00 -20.24
C TYR A 5 9.33 9.53 -20.52
N PRO A 6 8.97 8.25 -20.32
CA PRO A 6 7.59 7.80 -20.58
C PRO A 6 6.57 8.51 -19.68
N MET A 7 6.93 8.81 -18.42
CA MET A 7 6.04 9.54 -17.51
C MET A 7 5.88 11.01 -17.91
N ILE A 8 6.94 11.65 -18.41
CA ILE A 8 6.88 13.03 -18.92
C ILE A 8 5.97 13.10 -20.16
N VAL A 9 6.05 12.11 -21.05
CA VAL A 9 5.17 12.00 -22.22
C VAL A 9 3.71 11.84 -21.79
N LEU A 10 3.42 11.02 -20.76
CA LEU A 10 2.07 10.88 -20.22
C LEU A 10 1.53 12.19 -19.62
N VAL A 11 2.35 12.97 -18.92
CA VAL A 11 1.96 14.30 -18.43
C VAL A 11 1.66 15.24 -19.58
N ALA A 12 2.51 15.26 -20.61
CA ALA A 12 2.29 16.09 -21.79
C ALA A 12 0.98 15.71 -22.50
N LEU A 13 0.72 14.42 -22.69
CA LEU A 13 -0.53 13.92 -23.28
C LEU A 13 -1.76 14.29 -22.44
N ALA A 14 -1.69 14.15 -21.11
CA ALA A 14 -2.79 14.53 -20.21
C ALA A 14 -3.08 16.04 -20.26
N LEU A 15 -2.03 16.87 -20.37
CA LEU A 15 -2.18 18.32 -20.53
C LEU A 15 -2.78 18.66 -21.89
N VAL A 16 -2.32 18.03 -22.98
CA VAL A 16 -2.87 18.21 -24.33
C VAL A 16 -4.36 17.80 -24.38
N GLN A 17 -4.72 16.68 -23.75
CA GLN A 17 -6.13 16.24 -23.64
C GLN A 17 -7.00 17.19 -22.81
N SER A 18 -6.39 18.04 -21.97
CA SER A 18 -7.09 19.03 -21.14
C SER A 18 -7.22 20.42 -21.79
N LEU A 19 -6.66 20.60 -22.99
CA LEU A 19 -6.81 21.83 -23.77
C LEU A 19 -8.23 21.90 -24.34
N GLN A 20 -8.91 23.00 -24.04
CA GLN A 20 -10.24 23.32 -24.55
C GLN A 20 -10.07 23.93 -25.94
N LEU A 21 -10.11 23.08 -26.96
CA LEU A 21 -9.79 23.48 -28.34
C LEU A 21 -11.00 24.05 -29.08
N TRP A 22 -12.21 23.83 -28.59
CA TRP A 22 -13.43 24.23 -29.29
C TRP A 22 -14.45 24.90 -28.37
N GLN A 23 -15.00 26.02 -28.83
CA GLN A 23 -16.06 26.77 -28.19
C GLN A 23 -17.26 26.78 -29.14
N MET A 24 -18.40 26.26 -28.70
CA MET A 24 -19.67 26.35 -29.45
C MET A 24 -20.72 26.98 -28.54
N ASP A 25 -21.42 27.99 -29.06
CA ASP A 25 -22.51 28.63 -28.35
C ASP A 25 -23.77 27.77 -28.50
N TRP A 26 -24.28 27.26 -27.38
CA TRP A 26 -25.55 26.50 -27.33
C TRP A 26 -26.50 27.20 -26.37
N ALA A 27 -27.68 27.58 -26.87
CA ALA A 27 -28.75 28.19 -26.07
C ALA A 27 -28.32 29.44 -25.24
N GLY A 28 -27.41 30.26 -25.77
CA GLY A 28 -26.94 31.49 -25.12
C GLY A 28 -25.88 31.28 -24.03
N ASP A 29 -25.46 30.04 -23.78
CA ASP A 29 -24.41 29.71 -22.82
C ASP A 29 -23.15 29.18 -23.53
N ARG A 30 -21.98 29.62 -23.05
CA ARG A 30 -20.69 29.27 -23.67
C ARG A 30 -20.22 27.91 -23.16
N VAL A 31 -20.53 26.85 -23.89
CA VAL A 31 -20.13 25.48 -23.52
C VAL A 31 -18.78 25.12 -24.15
N TRP A 32 -17.80 24.86 -23.29
CA TRP A 32 -16.45 24.46 -23.69
C TRP A 32 -16.36 22.94 -23.82
N TYR A 33 -15.99 22.44 -25.00
CA TYR A 33 -15.70 21.02 -25.21
C TYR A 33 -14.17 20.79 -25.14
N ALA A 34 -13.74 20.03 -24.13
CA ALA A 34 -12.40 19.45 -24.10
C ALA A 34 -12.40 18.09 -24.82
N ILE A 35 -11.23 17.63 -25.26
CA ILE A 35 -11.07 16.29 -25.88
C ILE A 35 -11.39 15.17 -24.85
N SER A 36 -11.17 15.44 -23.56
CA SER A 36 -11.50 14.51 -22.47
C SER A 36 -12.90 14.75 -21.92
N ALA A 37 -13.58 13.65 -21.56
CA ALA A 37 -14.91 13.66 -20.92
C ALA A 37 -14.92 14.40 -19.57
N ASP A 38 -13.78 14.48 -18.88
CA ASP A 38 -13.57 15.30 -17.69
C ASP A 38 -12.20 16.00 -17.74
N PRO A 39 -12.14 17.26 -18.20
CA PRO A 39 -10.90 18.02 -18.26
C PRO A 39 -10.34 18.40 -16.87
N PHE A 40 -11.15 18.46 -15.82
CA PHE A 40 -10.66 18.79 -14.47
C PHE A 40 -9.91 17.63 -13.83
N GLU A 41 -10.44 16.41 -13.94
CA GLU A 41 -9.75 15.22 -13.45
C GLU A 41 -8.47 14.93 -14.26
N SER A 42 -8.48 15.22 -15.57
CA SER A 42 -7.28 15.11 -16.42
C SER A 42 -6.17 16.06 -15.96
N ARG A 43 -6.49 17.31 -15.58
CA ARG A 43 -5.52 18.26 -15.02
C ARG A 43 -5.02 17.83 -13.64
N ARG A 44 -5.91 17.32 -12.78
CA ARG A 44 -5.51 16.79 -11.45
C ARG A 44 -4.57 15.61 -11.59
N PHE A 45 -4.83 14.70 -12.53
CA PHE A 45 -3.95 13.59 -12.84
C PHE A 45 -2.58 14.06 -13.34
N ALA A 46 -2.56 15.03 -14.27
CA ALA A 46 -1.32 15.61 -14.78
C ALA A 46 -0.48 16.25 -13.66
N LEU A 47 -1.11 17.04 -12.78
CA LEU A 47 -0.42 17.69 -11.65
C LEU A 47 0.12 16.67 -10.64
N LYS A 48 -0.68 15.66 -10.26
CA LYS A 48 -0.23 14.58 -9.36
C LYS A 48 0.95 13.82 -9.96
N THR A 49 0.87 13.49 -11.23
CA THR A 49 1.93 12.76 -11.95
C THR A 49 3.20 13.62 -12.09
N ALA A 50 3.06 14.90 -12.41
CA ALA A 50 4.18 15.84 -12.47
C ALA A 50 4.86 15.99 -11.10
N ALA A 51 4.08 16.10 -10.02
CA ALA A 51 4.61 16.15 -8.65
C ALA A 51 5.38 14.88 -8.29
N LEU A 52 4.87 13.70 -8.67
CA LEU A 52 5.58 12.42 -8.48
C LEU A 52 6.87 12.32 -9.30
N ILE A 53 6.87 12.80 -10.55
CA ILE A 53 8.09 12.86 -11.39
C ILE A 53 9.12 13.77 -10.73
N LEU A 54 8.71 14.97 -10.30
CA LEU A 54 9.62 15.91 -9.64
C LEU A 54 10.19 15.32 -8.34
N ALA A 55 9.34 14.70 -7.52
CA ALA A 55 9.76 14.00 -6.31
C ALA A 55 10.74 12.85 -6.63
N GLY A 56 10.49 12.08 -7.69
CA GLY A 56 11.37 11.01 -8.15
C GLY A 56 12.72 11.53 -8.65
N ILE A 57 12.74 12.62 -9.41
CA ILE A 57 13.97 13.26 -9.88
C ILE A 57 14.79 13.78 -8.69
N MET A 58 14.14 14.47 -7.74
CA MET A 58 14.77 14.93 -6.50
C MET A 58 15.33 13.74 -5.72
N LEU A 59 14.55 12.67 -5.56
CA LEU A 59 14.97 11.46 -4.86
C LEU A 59 16.23 10.88 -5.49
N VAL A 60 16.25 10.63 -6.81
CA VAL A 60 17.43 10.08 -7.52
C VAL A 60 18.64 11.01 -7.38
N ARG A 61 18.44 12.33 -7.48
CA ARG A 61 19.52 13.31 -7.37
C ARG A 61 20.13 13.34 -5.97
N TYR A 62 19.31 13.23 -4.92
CA TYR A 62 19.77 13.30 -3.53
C TYR A 62 20.20 11.94 -2.95
N THR A 63 19.76 10.82 -3.52
CA THR A 63 20.13 9.46 -3.09
C THR A 63 21.31 8.84 -3.83
N ALA A 64 21.99 9.62 -4.69
CA ALA A 64 23.18 9.18 -5.42
C ALA A 64 24.34 8.71 -4.51
N ASN A 65 24.37 9.15 -3.24
CA ASN A 65 25.36 8.72 -2.27
C ASN A 65 24.81 7.61 -1.36
N ARG A 66 25.56 6.50 -1.21
CA ARG A 66 25.23 5.36 -0.31
C ARG A 66 24.92 5.81 1.11
N ARG A 67 25.65 6.80 1.66
CA ARG A 67 25.39 7.33 3.01
C ARG A 67 24.03 8.00 3.10
N ARG A 68 23.67 8.84 2.11
CA ARG A 68 22.38 9.54 2.06
C ARG A 68 21.22 8.58 1.88
N LEU A 69 21.37 7.60 0.98
CA LEU A 69 20.39 6.53 0.80
C LEU A 69 20.19 5.73 2.10
N SER A 70 21.28 5.38 2.79
CA SER A 70 21.20 4.69 4.08
C SER A 70 20.43 5.53 5.11
N VAL A 71 20.77 6.81 5.26
CA VAL A 71 20.06 7.71 6.20
C VAL A 71 18.58 7.79 5.87
N LEU A 72 18.22 7.94 4.59
CA LEU A 72 16.83 7.98 4.16
C LEU A 72 16.07 6.70 4.51
N VAL A 73 16.65 5.53 4.20
CA VAL A 73 16.02 4.23 4.50
C VAL A 73 15.80 4.07 6.00
N HIS A 74 16.79 4.39 6.83
CA HIS A 74 16.66 4.29 8.29
C HIS A 74 15.67 5.33 8.84
N ALA A 75 15.59 6.52 8.25
CA ALA A 75 14.60 7.52 8.61
C ALA A 75 13.18 7.03 8.31
N ILE A 76 12.94 6.42 7.14
CA ILE A 76 11.64 5.83 6.79
C ILE A 76 11.27 4.71 7.77
N ILE A 77 12.21 3.79 8.05
CA ILE A 77 12.01 2.70 9.02
C ILE A 77 11.71 3.27 10.42
N GLY A 78 12.44 4.30 10.85
CA GLY A 78 12.23 4.96 12.13
C GLY A 78 10.86 5.63 12.25
N VAL A 79 10.42 6.35 11.21
CA VAL A 79 9.09 6.98 11.16
C VAL A 79 7.99 5.92 11.19
N ALA A 80 8.16 4.82 10.47
CA ALA A 80 7.21 3.71 10.47
C ALA A 80 7.14 3.05 11.86
N LEU A 81 8.29 2.82 12.51
CA LEU A 81 8.34 2.25 13.85
C LEU A 81 7.65 3.15 14.88
N ALA A 82 7.93 4.46 14.84
CA ALA A 82 7.27 5.43 15.70
C ALA A 82 5.76 5.47 15.46
N SER A 83 5.34 5.42 14.19
CA SER A 83 3.92 5.37 13.81
C SER A 83 3.23 4.08 14.28
N ALA A 84 3.93 2.94 14.23
CA ALA A 84 3.44 1.64 14.69
C ALA A 84 3.24 1.64 16.21
N LEU A 85 4.25 2.09 16.97
CA LEU A 85 4.16 2.24 18.42
C LEU A 85 3.02 3.18 18.81
N PHE A 86 2.93 4.34 18.15
CA PHE A 86 1.85 5.30 18.39
C PHE A 86 0.47 4.70 18.08
N GLY A 87 0.33 3.94 16.98
CA GLY A 87 -0.92 3.27 16.63
C GLY A 87 -1.36 2.21 17.65
N ILE A 88 -0.42 1.38 18.12
CA ILE A 88 -0.69 0.37 19.15
C ILE A 88 -1.08 1.04 20.46
N ALA A 89 -0.31 2.03 20.92
CA ALA A 89 -0.59 2.77 22.15
C ALA A 89 -1.96 3.47 22.07
N ARG A 90 -2.24 4.15 20.96
CA ARG A 90 -3.53 4.80 20.73
C ARG A 90 -4.69 3.81 20.77
N GLN A 91 -4.56 2.63 20.16
CA GLN A 91 -5.63 1.63 20.19
C GLN A 91 -5.90 1.11 21.60
N GLY A 92 -4.86 0.94 22.42
CA GLY A 92 -5.01 0.51 23.81
C GLY A 92 -5.56 1.60 24.75
N MET A 93 -5.26 2.87 24.48
CA MET A 93 -5.54 3.98 25.41
C MET A 93 -6.73 4.86 25.01
N GLN A 94 -7.15 4.87 23.73
CA GLN A 94 -8.22 5.73 23.27
C GLN A 94 -9.61 5.16 23.60
N HIS A 95 -10.13 5.51 24.77
CA HIS A 95 -11.52 5.21 25.18
C HIS A 95 -12.51 6.36 24.91
N ALA A 96 -12.03 7.55 24.56
CA ALA A 96 -12.82 8.76 24.26
C ALA A 96 -12.38 9.41 22.93
N PRO A 97 -13.25 10.20 22.26
CA PRO A 97 -12.83 11.02 21.12
C PRO A 97 -11.79 12.07 21.56
N GLY A 98 -10.78 12.31 20.72
CA GLY A 98 -9.77 13.35 21.01
C GLY A 98 -8.52 12.86 21.76
N PHE A 99 -7.95 11.71 21.38
CA PHE A 99 -6.63 11.27 21.85
C PHE A 99 -5.50 12.15 21.27
N GLY A 100 -5.40 13.41 21.72
CA GLY A 100 -4.45 14.41 21.24
C GLY A 100 -4.75 15.03 19.87
N LEU A 101 -5.68 14.46 19.09
CA LEU A 101 -6.14 14.99 17.80
C LEU A 101 -7.68 15.13 17.82
N PRO A 102 -8.23 16.36 17.79
CA PRO A 102 -9.66 16.60 18.06
C PRO A 102 -10.61 15.99 17.02
N LEU A 103 -10.13 15.68 15.80
CA LEU A 103 -10.95 15.07 14.75
C LEU A 103 -10.93 13.52 14.76
N LEU A 104 -10.13 12.88 15.62
CA LEU A 104 -9.94 11.44 15.61
C LEU A 104 -10.90 10.73 16.58
N ARG A 105 -12.01 10.24 16.03
CA ARG A 105 -13.00 9.42 16.75
C ARG A 105 -12.47 7.99 16.99
N PRO A 106 -12.84 7.33 18.10
CA PRO A 106 -12.49 5.93 18.34
C PRO A 106 -13.05 5.06 17.20
N GLY A 107 -12.24 4.11 16.70
CA GLY A 107 -12.63 3.21 15.60
C GLY A 107 -12.54 3.81 14.19
N ILE A 108 -12.32 5.11 14.03
CA ILE A 108 -12.10 5.76 12.71
C ILE A 108 -10.60 6.07 12.56
N GLY A 109 -9.91 5.19 11.86
CA GLY A 109 -8.48 5.32 11.52
C GLY A 109 -7.54 4.54 12.43
N TYR A 110 -6.24 4.65 12.16
CA TYR A 110 -5.19 3.94 12.89
C TYR A 110 -3.88 4.75 12.93
N GLY A 111 -3.23 4.79 14.09
CA GLY A 111 -2.04 5.63 14.29
C GLY A 111 -2.35 7.11 14.08
N GLN A 112 -1.52 7.78 13.28
CA GLN A 112 -1.68 9.20 12.93
C GLN A 112 -2.66 9.46 11.78
N PHE A 113 -3.18 8.41 11.13
CA PHE A 113 -4.00 8.55 9.93
C PHE A 113 -5.49 8.36 10.24
N ILE A 114 -6.32 9.24 9.65
CA ILE A 114 -7.79 9.12 9.68
C ILE A 114 -8.25 7.86 8.91
N ASN A 115 -7.54 7.50 7.83
CA ASN A 115 -7.83 6.31 7.05
C ASN A 115 -6.83 5.18 7.36
N LYS A 116 -7.34 4.04 7.84
CA LYS A 116 -6.56 2.84 8.16
C LYS A 116 -5.77 2.29 6.97
N ASN A 117 -6.27 2.48 5.74
CA ASN A 117 -5.57 2.01 4.54
C ASN A 117 -4.28 2.80 4.29
N HIS A 118 -4.25 4.09 4.63
CA HIS A 118 -3.04 4.91 4.47
C HIS A 118 -1.94 4.48 5.45
N PHE A 119 -2.34 4.13 6.68
CA PHE A 119 -1.43 3.55 7.65
C PHE A 119 -0.85 2.22 7.15
N ALA A 120 -1.69 1.34 6.61
CA ALA A 120 -1.27 0.05 6.11
C ALA A 120 -0.28 0.16 4.94
N TYR A 121 -0.50 1.08 4.00
CA TYR A 121 0.46 1.36 2.92
C TYR A 121 1.83 1.84 3.46
N LEU A 122 1.85 2.69 4.49
CA LEU A 122 3.10 3.11 5.11
C LEU A 122 3.85 1.92 5.73
N MET A 123 3.14 1.08 6.50
CA MET A 123 3.72 -0.10 7.14
C MET A 123 4.24 -1.09 6.11
N GLU A 124 3.50 -1.33 5.03
CA GLU A 124 3.87 -2.26 3.97
C GLU A 124 5.19 -1.84 3.30
N MET A 125 5.29 -0.58 2.87
CA MET A 125 6.50 -0.04 2.24
C MET A 125 7.71 -0.09 3.19
N ALA A 126 7.51 0.25 4.46
CA ALA A 126 8.56 0.23 5.46
C ALA A 126 9.05 -1.19 5.76
N MET A 127 8.14 -2.17 5.87
CA MET A 127 8.51 -3.57 6.07
C MET A 127 9.27 -4.14 4.87
N GLY A 128 8.91 -3.76 3.64
CA GLY A 128 9.69 -4.12 2.45
C GLY A 128 11.12 -3.57 2.50
N LEU A 129 11.31 -2.33 2.99
CA LEU A 129 12.64 -1.77 3.22
C LEU A 129 13.41 -2.50 4.33
N VAL A 130 12.76 -2.84 5.45
CA VAL A 130 13.38 -3.61 6.54
C VAL A 130 13.85 -4.97 6.02
N ALA A 131 12.99 -5.69 5.30
CA ALA A 131 13.34 -6.97 4.69
C ALA A 131 14.50 -6.83 3.69
N GLY A 132 14.43 -5.82 2.81
CA GLY A 132 15.50 -5.53 1.84
C GLY A 132 16.85 -5.26 2.51
N VAL A 133 16.87 -4.45 3.58
CA VAL A 133 18.09 -4.17 4.34
C VAL A 133 18.59 -5.41 5.07
N ALA A 134 17.71 -6.19 5.69
CA ALA A 134 18.05 -7.41 6.41
C ALA A 134 18.64 -8.49 5.49
N ILE A 135 18.18 -8.57 4.24
CA ILE A 135 18.65 -9.54 3.24
C ILE A 135 19.94 -9.06 2.56
N MET A 136 20.00 -7.80 2.12
CA MET A 136 21.11 -7.28 1.32
C MET A 136 22.35 -6.93 2.15
N ARG A 137 22.17 -6.53 3.41
CA ARG A 137 23.31 -6.20 4.25
C ARG A 137 23.73 -7.41 5.05
N ARG A 138 24.99 -7.81 4.89
CA ARG A 138 25.68 -8.78 5.75
C ARG A 138 26.00 -8.13 7.11
N GLU A 139 24.97 -7.66 7.80
CA GLU A 139 25.10 -7.09 9.14
C GLU A 139 25.41 -8.21 10.15
N LYS A 140 25.96 -7.82 11.31
CA LYS A 140 26.16 -8.75 12.42
C LYS A 140 24.80 -9.33 12.86
N ARG A 141 24.80 -10.59 13.30
CA ARG A 141 23.59 -11.33 13.74
C ARG A 141 22.77 -10.54 14.77
N GLU A 142 23.42 -9.75 15.62
CA GLU A 142 22.79 -8.86 16.59
C GLU A 142 21.89 -7.79 15.95
N ARG A 143 22.34 -7.15 14.86
CA ARG A 143 21.54 -6.12 14.16
C ARG A 143 20.38 -6.72 13.40
N LEU A 144 20.53 -7.96 12.91
CA LEU A 144 19.44 -8.70 12.30
C LEU A 144 18.27 -8.89 13.28
N LEU A 145 18.57 -9.18 14.56
CA LEU A 145 17.53 -9.30 15.59
C LEU A 145 16.77 -7.98 15.79
N ILE A 146 17.45 -6.84 15.74
CA ILE A 146 16.82 -5.51 15.83
C ILE A 146 15.86 -5.28 14.65
N TYR A 147 16.30 -5.58 13.42
CA TYR A 147 15.43 -5.46 12.24
C TYR A 147 14.26 -6.42 12.28
N LEU A 148 14.46 -7.65 12.76
CA LEU A 148 13.39 -8.62 12.92
C LEU A 148 12.37 -8.17 13.98
N ALA A 149 12.83 -7.63 15.10
CA ALA A 149 11.96 -7.07 16.14
C ALA A 149 11.15 -5.88 15.60
N ALA A 150 11.80 -4.97 14.85
CA ALA A 150 11.12 -3.86 14.20
C ALA A 150 10.06 -4.33 13.19
N PHE A 151 10.39 -5.34 12.39
CA PHE A 151 9.48 -5.95 11.43
C PHE A 151 8.25 -6.58 12.13
N LEU A 152 8.47 -7.35 13.19
CA LEU A 152 7.39 -7.95 13.98
C LEU A 152 6.49 -6.89 14.62
N LEU A 153 7.06 -5.80 15.12
CA LEU A 153 6.28 -4.71 15.69
C LEU A 153 5.42 -4.02 14.62
N MET A 154 5.98 -3.73 13.44
CA MET A 154 5.23 -3.17 12.31
C MET A 154 4.14 -4.12 11.83
N TRP A 155 4.41 -5.43 11.83
CA TRP A 155 3.44 -6.46 11.49
C TRP A 155 2.24 -6.44 12.44
N VAL A 156 2.48 -6.44 13.75
CA VAL A 156 1.41 -6.37 14.75
C VAL A 156 0.56 -5.13 14.54
N ALA A 157 1.19 -3.97 14.34
CA ALA A 157 0.45 -2.73 14.08
C ALA A 157 -0.38 -2.79 12.78
N LEU A 158 0.12 -3.43 11.73
CA LEU A 158 -0.62 -3.62 10.48
C LEU A 158 -1.84 -4.52 10.69
N VAL A 159 -1.69 -5.64 11.39
CA VAL A 159 -2.81 -6.55 11.72
C VAL A 159 -3.88 -5.82 12.52
N LEU A 160 -3.47 -5.08 13.56
CA LEU A 160 -4.36 -4.28 14.40
C LEU A 160 -5.11 -3.18 13.62
N SER A 161 -4.49 -2.62 12.57
CA SER A 161 -5.14 -1.63 11.70
C SER A 161 -6.31 -2.19 10.89
N ASN A 162 -6.45 -3.52 10.79
CA ASN A 162 -7.51 -4.21 10.05
C ASN A 162 -7.71 -3.67 8.63
N SER A 163 -6.59 -3.46 7.91
CA SER A 163 -6.58 -3.09 6.50
C SER A 163 -6.41 -4.32 5.62
N ARG A 164 -7.51 -4.69 4.97
CA ARG A 164 -7.61 -5.85 4.09
C ARG A 164 -6.63 -5.80 2.92
N GLY A 165 -6.40 -4.61 2.36
CA GLY A 165 -5.43 -4.38 1.28
C GLY A 165 -3.98 -4.52 1.75
N GLY A 166 -3.66 -3.99 2.94
CA GLY A 166 -2.30 -4.09 3.50
C GLY A 166 -1.89 -5.52 3.85
N LEU A 167 -2.83 -6.36 4.31
CA LEU A 167 -2.57 -7.77 4.58
C LEU A 167 -2.26 -8.55 3.30
N LEU A 168 -3.08 -8.37 2.25
CA LEU A 168 -2.86 -9.03 0.95
C LEU A 168 -1.52 -8.61 0.33
N ALA A 169 -1.21 -7.32 0.37
CA ALA A 169 -0.01 -6.78 -0.22
C ALA A 169 1.26 -7.19 0.57
N MET A 170 1.14 -7.28 1.91
CA MET A 170 2.21 -7.81 2.75
C MET A 170 2.53 -9.29 2.43
N VAL A 171 1.51 -10.10 2.25
CA VAL A 171 1.70 -11.49 1.82
C VAL A 171 2.42 -11.55 0.47
N ALA A 172 1.97 -10.74 -0.50
CA ALA A 172 2.59 -10.68 -1.81
C ALA A 172 4.08 -10.31 -1.72
N GLN A 173 4.48 -9.34 -0.88
CA GLN A 173 5.90 -8.99 -0.74
C GLN A 173 6.73 -10.06 -0.02
N VAL A 174 6.19 -10.75 1.00
CA VAL A 174 6.88 -11.88 1.67
C VAL A 174 7.12 -13.02 0.69
N VAL A 175 6.25 -13.16 -0.32
CA VAL A 175 6.41 -14.15 -1.38
C VAL A 175 7.40 -13.67 -2.46
N CYS A 176 7.25 -12.43 -2.94
CA CYS A 176 8.06 -11.91 -4.04
C CYS A 176 9.53 -11.69 -3.63
N ALA A 177 9.79 -11.26 -2.39
CA ALA A 177 11.15 -10.93 -1.95
C ALA A 177 12.13 -12.14 -2.03
N PRO A 178 11.79 -13.34 -1.51
CA PRO A 178 12.62 -14.52 -1.70
C PRO A 178 12.73 -14.94 -3.18
N ALA A 179 11.65 -14.83 -3.96
CA ALA A 179 11.66 -15.20 -5.38
C ALA A 179 12.68 -14.37 -6.19
N ILE A 180 12.70 -13.04 -5.96
CA ILE A 180 13.66 -12.13 -6.59
C ILE A 180 15.09 -12.38 -6.09
N PHE A 181 15.24 -12.65 -4.78
CA PHE A 181 16.56 -12.90 -4.18
C PHE A 181 17.20 -14.21 -4.67
N LEU A 182 16.38 -15.24 -4.91
CA LEU A 182 16.84 -16.51 -5.47
C LEU A 182 17.29 -16.37 -6.93
N ASP A 183 16.63 -15.52 -7.71
CA ASP A 183 16.98 -15.26 -9.11
C ASP A 183 18.22 -14.38 -9.28
N SER A 184 18.51 -13.53 -8.27
CA SER A 184 19.64 -12.59 -8.28
C SER A 184 20.97 -13.21 -7.81
N ARG A 185 21.00 -14.48 -7.43
CA ARG A 185 22.26 -15.15 -7.05
C ARG A 185 23.14 -15.32 -8.30
N PRO A 186 24.42 -14.93 -8.27
CA PRO A 186 25.32 -15.16 -9.40
C PRO A 186 25.37 -16.66 -9.69
N ARG A 187 25.18 -17.01 -10.98
CA ARG A 187 25.25 -18.37 -11.52
C ARG A 187 26.67 -18.93 -11.39
N GLY A 188 27.10 -19.21 -10.17
CA GLY A 188 28.36 -19.87 -9.86
C GLY A 188 28.13 -21.35 -9.57
N ALA A 189 28.44 -22.19 -10.55
CA ALA A 189 28.89 -23.59 -10.45
C ALA A 189 28.32 -24.45 -9.29
N ALA A 190 27.01 -24.66 -9.24
CA ALA A 190 26.41 -25.78 -8.49
C ALA A 190 25.25 -26.37 -9.33
N GLU A 191 25.67 -27.15 -10.33
CA GLU A 191 24.87 -27.81 -11.36
C GLU A 191 23.83 -28.81 -10.83
N ALA A 192 22.77 -28.97 -11.63
CA ALA A 192 21.71 -29.99 -11.62
C ALA A 192 20.78 -30.09 -10.39
N LYS A 193 21.28 -30.13 -9.14
CA LYS A 193 20.41 -30.27 -7.95
C LYS A 193 19.72 -28.96 -7.53
N SER A 194 20.24 -27.82 -7.98
CA SER A 194 19.71 -26.49 -7.66
C SER A 194 18.52 -26.07 -8.54
N TRP A 195 18.37 -26.65 -9.74
CA TRP A 195 17.29 -26.33 -10.68
C TRP A 195 15.93 -26.82 -10.16
N THR A 196 15.82 -28.11 -9.83
CA THR A 196 14.61 -28.68 -9.21
C THR A 196 14.29 -28.02 -7.88
N ARG A 197 15.30 -27.64 -7.08
CA ARG A 197 15.10 -26.87 -5.85
C ARG A 197 14.60 -25.46 -6.11
N SER A 198 15.07 -24.76 -7.15
CA SER A 198 14.58 -23.43 -7.52
C SER A 198 13.15 -23.47 -8.10
N VAL A 199 12.81 -24.51 -8.87
CA VAL A 199 11.46 -24.72 -9.40
C VAL A 199 10.51 -25.13 -8.28
N ALA A 200 10.92 -26.04 -7.39
CA ALA A 200 10.12 -26.43 -6.22
C ALA A 200 9.90 -25.26 -5.26
N VAL A 201 10.93 -24.43 -5.02
CA VAL A 201 10.77 -23.21 -4.22
C VAL A 201 9.84 -22.23 -4.94
N ARG A 202 10.00 -21.97 -6.24
CA ARG A 202 9.06 -21.11 -7.00
C ARG A 202 7.62 -21.62 -6.95
N ALA A 203 7.41 -22.92 -7.15
CA ALA A 203 6.09 -23.55 -7.07
C ALA A 203 5.51 -23.46 -5.64
N ALA A 204 6.33 -23.66 -4.61
CA ALA A 204 5.92 -23.50 -3.22
C ALA A 204 5.56 -22.04 -2.90
N MET A 205 6.30 -21.07 -3.45
CA MET A 205 6.03 -19.64 -3.28
C MET A 205 4.73 -19.22 -3.99
N ILE A 206 4.50 -19.69 -5.22
CA ILE A 206 3.25 -19.47 -5.95
C ILE A 206 2.07 -20.14 -5.22
N GLY A 207 2.25 -21.37 -4.74
CA GLY A 207 1.26 -22.09 -3.94
C GLY A 207 0.93 -21.36 -2.65
N ALA A 208 1.94 -20.87 -1.93
CA ALA A 208 1.76 -20.04 -0.72
C ALA A 208 1.01 -18.74 -1.04
N MET A 209 1.31 -18.09 -2.15
CA MET A 209 0.58 -16.90 -2.59
C MET A 209 -0.89 -17.20 -2.86
N LEU A 210 -1.21 -18.29 -3.56
CA LEU A 210 -2.58 -18.70 -3.82
C LEU A 210 -3.33 -19.07 -2.54
N ILE A 211 -2.69 -19.80 -1.62
CA ILE A 211 -3.28 -20.16 -0.32
C ILE A 211 -3.61 -18.92 0.49
N VAL A 212 -2.70 -17.94 0.52
CA VAL A 212 -2.93 -16.75 1.35
C VAL A 212 -3.89 -15.77 0.70
N VAL A 213 -3.92 -15.66 -0.64
CA VAL A 213 -5.00 -14.95 -1.35
C VAL A 213 -6.35 -15.62 -1.04
N ALA A 214 -6.43 -16.94 -1.07
CA ALA A 214 -7.64 -17.68 -0.73
C ALA A 214 -8.05 -17.48 0.74
N ALA A 215 -7.11 -17.58 1.68
CA ALA A 215 -7.35 -17.31 3.09
C ALA A 215 -7.77 -15.85 3.34
N GLY A 216 -7.16 -14.90 2.62
CA GLY A 216 -7.56 -13.51 2.61
C GLY A 216 -9.00 -13.35 2.13
N VAL A 217 -9.36 -13.93 0.99
CA VAL A 217 -10.73 -13.90 0.45
C VAL A 217 -11.75 -14.53 1.41
N VAL A 218 -11.44 -15.68 2.01
CA VAL A 218 -12.31 -16.37 2.98
C VAL A 218 -12.51 -15.53 4.24
N TRP A 219 -11.44 -14.93 4.76
CA TRP A 219 -11.51 -14.07 5.93
C TRP A 219 -12.25 -12.75 5.63
N LEU A 220 -12.04 -12.16 4.44
CA LEU A 220 -12.76 -10.97 3.97
C LEU A 220 -14.24 -11.22 3.69
N GLY A 221 -14.58 -12.41 3.18
CA GLY A 221 -15.93 -12.81 2.79
C GLY A 221 -16.83 -13.15 3.98
N GLY A 222 -16.25 -13.64 5.09
CA GLY A 222 -17.00 -13.98 6.31
C GLY A 222 -17.80 -12.80 6.88
N ASP A 223 -17.20 -11.61 6.95
CA ASP A 223 -17.86 -10.40 7.48
C ASP A 223 -18.98 -9.89 6.55
N GLN A 224 -18.80 -9.99 5.22
CA GLN A 224 -19.81 -9.54 4.26
C GLN A 224 -20.99 -10.51 4.21
N LEU A 225 -20.75 -11.81 4.36
CA LEU A 225 -21.80 -12.82 4.46
C LEU A 225 -22.56 -12.69 5.78
N ALA A 226 -21.89 -12.39 6.90
CA ALA A 226 -22.54 -12.16 8.19
C ALA A 226 -23.34 -10.85 8.22
N THR A 227 -22.82 -9.78 7.62
CA THR A 227 -23.52 -8.49 7.52
C THR A 227 -24.68 -8.56 6.52
N GLY A 228 -24.49 -9.25 5.40
CA GLY A 228 -25.54 -9.53 4.42
C GLY A 228 -26.66 -10.38 5.03
N ALA A 229 -26.31 -11.45 5.75
CA ALA A 229 -27.27 -12.34 6.41
C ALA A 229 -28.03 -11.66 7.57
N SER A 230 -27.37 -10.77 8.33
CA SER A 230 -28.05 -9.99 9.36
C SER A 230 -28.96 -8.91 8.76
N CYS A 231 -28.55 -8.27 7.67
CA CYS A 231 -29.37 -7.29 6.96
C CYS A 231 -30.56 -7.94 6.24
N THR A 232 -30.41 -9.15 5.69
CA THR A 232 -31.54 -9.91 5.13
C THR A 232 -32.48 -10.43 6.20
N LYS A 233 -31.97 -10.91 7.35
CA LYS A 233 -32.80 -11.26 8.51
C LYS A 233 -33.56 -10.06 9.07
N ALA A 234 -32.91 -8.90 9.19
CA ALA A 234 -33.55 -7.66 9.65
C ALA A 234 -34.64 -7.19 8.67
N ARG A 235 -34.38 -7.27 7.36
CA ARG A 235 -35.37 -6.93 6.33
C ARG A 235 -36.55 -7.91 6.31
N ALA A 236 -36.30 -9.20 6.52
CA ALA A 236 -37.33 -10.23 6.63
C ALA A 236 -38.22 -10.03 7.87
N ALA A 237 -37.63 -9.66 9.01
CA ALA A 237 -38.35 -9.35 10.24
C ALA A 237 -39.21 -8.08 10.14
N ALA A 238 -38.72 -7.06 9.41
CA ALA A 238 -39.50 -5.84 9.15
C ALA A 238 -40.70 -6.09 8.21
N THR A 239 -40.59 -7.04 7.27
CA THR A 239 -41.72 -7.42 6.40
C THR A 239 -42.75 -8.32 7.07
N SER A 240 -42.44 -8.97 8.20
CA SER A 240 -43.37 -9.82 8.94
C SER A 240 -44.07 -9.12 10.12
N GLY A 241 -43.78 -7.82 10.34
CA GLY A 241 -44.11 -7.12 11.58
C GLY A 241 -45.26 -6.10 11.54
N ASP A 242 -45.79 -5.69 10.40
CA ASP A 242 -46.87 -4.67 10.35
C ASP A 242 -47.95 -4.99 9.30
N LEU A 243 -49.05 -5.58 9.79
CA LEU A 243 -50.41 -5.25 9.39
C LEU A 243 -51.28 -5.25 10.66
N PRO A 244 -51.36 -4.15 11.42
CA PRO A 244 -52.51 -3.93 12.28
C PRO A 244 -53.69 -3.50 11.41
N GLY A 245 -54.73 -4.34 11.37
CA GLY A 245 -56.07 -3.96 10.92
C GLY A 245 -56.79 -3.11 11.96
#